data_AF-A0A937Z3A0-F1
#
_entry.id   AF-A0A937Z3A0-F1
#
_cell.length_a   1.000
_cell.length_b   1.000
_cell.length_c   1.000
_cell.angle_alpha   90.00
_cell.angle_beta   90.00
_cell.angle_gamma   90.00
#
_symmetry.space_group_name_H-M   'P 1'
#
loop_
_entity.id
_entity.type
_entity.pdbx_description
1 polymer ?
#
loop_
_entity_poly.entity_id
_entity_poly.type
_entity_poly.pdbx_seq_one_letter_code
_entity_poly.pdbx_strand_id
1 'polypeptide(L)'
;HKLLYVYTAEEDWHIWLEAAGVKGIKLSDRLAFDSYILAQEAAIEGRGVAMTIGPFATEEIKLGRLVQPFPLRVQHRHNWLFACNGEHRMKPKIRRFEEWLARRVAADPALDAYREKGK
;
A
#
# COMPACT_ATOMS: atom_id res chain seq x y z
N HIS A 1 4.40 -19.71 -6.88
CA HIS A 1 3.27 -18.86 -7.34
C HIS A 1 3.81 -17.76 -8.25
N LYS A 2 2.98 -17.19 -9.13
CA LYS A 2 3.35 -16.03 -9.97
C LYS A 2 3.36 -14.77 -9.13
N LEU A 3 4.28 -13.83 -9.39
CA LEU A 3 4.22 -12.48 -8.82
C LEU A 3 3.27 -11.65 -9.69
N LEU A 4 2.35 -10.93 -9.06
CA LEU A 4 1.37 -10.05 -9.71
C LEU A 4 1.89 -8.62 -9.69
N TYR A 5 1.80 -7.91 -10.81
CA TYR A 5 2.43 -6.59 -10.99
C TYR A 5 1.41 -5.48 -10.97
N VAL A 6 1.80 -4.32 -10.46
CA VAL A 6 1.05 -3.08 -10.63
C VAL A 6 1.94 -2.15 -11.46
N TYR A 7 1.55 -1.83 -12.70
CA TYR A 7 2.45 -1.07 -13.60
C TYR A 7 2.65 0.39 -13.18
N THR A 8 1.77 0.91 -12.32
CA THR A 8 1.94 2.24 -11.71
C THR A 8 2.91 2.24 -10.53
N ALA A 9 3.40 1.05 -10.14
CA ALA A 9 4.35 0.81 -9.05
C ALA A 9 5.28 -0.36 -9.41
N GLU A 10 6.02 -0.24 -10.51
CA GLU A 10 6.92 -1.30 -10.99
C GLU A 10 8.14 -1.50 -10.08
N GLU A 11 8.59 -0.43 -9.40
CA GLU A 11 9.72 -0.43 -8.49
C GLU A 11 9.51 -1.29 -7.24
N ASP A 12 8.26 -1.62 -6.98
CA ASP A 12 7.75 -1.99 -5.68
C ASP A 12 8.25 -3.42 -5.32
N TRP A 13 8.15 -4.35 -6.28
CA TRP A 13 8.79 -5.67 -6.18
C TRP A 13 10.32 -5.59 -6.11
N HIS A 14 10.94 -4.66 -6.84
CA HIS A 14 12.40 -4.50 -6.81
C HIS A 14 12.89 -4.09 -5.43
N ILE A 15 12.23 -3.12 -4.78
CA ILE A 15 12.53 -2.66 -3.42
C ILE A 15 12.38 -3.81 -2.43
N TRP A 16 11.28 -4.56 -2.52
CA TRP A 16 11.04 -5.69 -1.61
C TRP A 16 12.08 -6.80 -1.80
N LEU A 17 12.42 -7.16 -3.05
CA LEU A 17 13.41 -8.20 -3.35
C LEU A 17 14.82 -7.81 -2.89
N GLU A 18 15.20 -6.54 -3.07
CA GLU A 18 16.46 -6.01 -2.57
C GLU A 18 16.53 -6.10 -1.04
N ALA A 19 15.48 -5.66 -0.35
CA ALA A 19 15.38 -5.76 1.11
C ALA A 19 15.37 -7.22 1.61
N ALA A 20 14.82 -8.14 0.82
CA ALA A 20 14.84 -9.58 1.11
C ALA A 20 16.20 -10.24 0.80
N GLY A 21 17.16 -9.51 0.22
CA GLY A 21 18.46 -10.05 -0.19
C GLY A 21 18.38 -11.00 -1.39
N VAL A 22 17.26 -11.01 -2.12
CA VAL A 22 17.00 -11.93 -3.23
C VAL A 22 17.46 -11.30 -4.53
N LYS A 23 18.36 -11.98 -5.25
CA LYS A 23 18.90 -11.55 -6.54
C LYS A 23 18.47 -12.52 -7.65
N GLY A 24 18.44 -12.02 -8.89
CA GLY A 24 18.24 -12.85 -10.07
C GLY A 24 16.79 -13.26 -10.36
N ILE A 25 15.80 -12.72 -9.63
CA ILE A 25 14.39 -12.85 -10.02
C ILE A 25 14.14 -11.91 -11.19
N LYS A 26 13.84 -12.49 -12.36
CA LYS A 26 13.27 -11.73 -13.48
C LYS A 26 11.79 -11.58 -13.23
N LEU A 27 11.40 -10.34 -12.97
CA LEU A 27 10.00 -9.97 -12.94
C LEU A 27 9.39 -10.16 -14.34
N SER A 28 8.15 -10.64 -14.42
CA SER A 28 7.49 -11.00 -15.68
C SER A 28 6.30 -10.08 -15.93
N ASP A 29 6.42 -9.23 -16.95
CA ASP A 29 5.49 -8.15 -17.31
C ASP A 29 4.10 -8.63 -17.81
N ARG A 30 3.88 -9.95 -17.87
CA ARG A 30 2.73 -10.58 -18.55
C ARG A 30 1.39 -10.47 -17.82
N LEU A 31 1.39 -10.12 -16.54
CA LEU A 31 0.15 -9.94 -15.76
C LEU A 31 0.29 -8.73 -14.85
N ALA A 32 0.18 -7.56 -15.48
CA ALA A 32 0.20 -6.26 -14.83
C ALA A 32 -1.24 -5.73 -14.66
N PHE A 33 -1.48 -5.14 -13.50
CA PHE A 33 -2.72 -4.50 -13.07
C PHE A 33 -2.49 -2.99 -12.95
N ASP A 34 -3.55 -2.20 -13.01
CA ASP A 34 -3.49 -0.74 -12.87
C ASP A 34 -3.49 -0.26 -11.41
N SER A 35 -3.88 -1.13 -10.48
CA SER A 35 -4.09 -0.80 -9.08
C SER A 35 -3.79 -1.99 -8.16
N TYR A 36 -3.39 -1.68 -6.92
CA TYR A 36 -3.19 -2.67 -5.87
C TYR A 36 -4.44 -3.49 -5.57
N ILE A 37 -5.63 -2.89 -5.69
CA ILE A 37 -6.91 -3.57 -5.41
C ILE A 37 -7.13 -4.71 -6.41
N LEU A 38 -6.98 -4.47 -7.72
CA LEU A 38 -7.15 -5.53 -8.72
C LEU A 38 -6.09 -6.63 -8.59
N ALA A 39 -4.84 -6.26 -8.30
CA ALA A 39 -3.79 -7.26 -8.03
C ALA A 39 -4.13 -8.11 -6.79
N GLN A 40 -4.70 -7.48 -5.75
CA GLN A 40 -5.13 -8.14 -4.53
C GLN A 40 -6.31 -9.09 -4.77
N GLU A 41 -7.30 -8.70 -5.55
CA GLU A 41 -8.41 -9.58 -5.98
C GLU A 41 -7.90 -10.80 -6.74
N ALA A 42 -6.98 -10.61 -7.68
CA ALA A 42 -6.35 -11.72 -8.38
C ALA A 42 -5.56 -12.66 -7.44
N ALA A 43 -4.95 -12.14 -6.37
CA ALA A 43 -4.31 -12.96 -5.35
C ALA A 43 -5.32 -13.75 -4.50
N ILE A 44 -6.46 -13.15 -4.15
CA ILE A 44 -7.58 -13.83 -3.46
C ILE A 44 -8.10 -14.99 -4.30
N GLU A 45 -8.19 -14.81 -5.62
CA GLU A 45 -8.55 -15.87 -6.57
C GLU A 45 -7.45 -16.94 -6.78
N GLY A 46 -6.32 -16.84 -6.08
CA GLY A 46 -5.22 -17.80 -6.16
C GLY A 46 -4.33 -17.67 -7.40
N ARG A 47 -4.43 -16.56 -8.15
CA ARG A 47 -3.65 -16.36 -9.39
C ARG A 47 -2.17 -16.08 -9.13
N GLY A 48 -1.79 -15.69 -7.92
CA GLY A 48 -0.42 -15.37 -7.57
C GLY A 48 -0.24 -14.72 -6.20
N VAL A 49 0.92 -14.09 -6.02
CA VAL A 49 1.27 -13.25 -4.87
C VAL A 49 1.28 -11.81 -5.36
N ALA A 50 0.48 -10.95 -4.74
CA ALA A 50 0.47 -9.52 -5.01
C ALA A 50 1.25 -8.78 -3.93
N MET A 51 1.87 -7.67 -4.32
CA MET A 51 2.26 -6.65 -3.37
C MET A 51 1.11 -5.67 -3.17
N THR A 52 1.01 -5.08 -1.97
CA THR A 52 -0.11 -4.22 -1.60
C THR A 52 0.35 -3.22 -0.55
N ILE A 53 -0.41 -2.14 -0.40
CA ILE A 53 -0.21 -1.16 0.66
C ILE A 53 -0.94 -1.67 1.91
N GLY A 54 -0.24 -1.66 3.05
CA GLY A 54 -0.66 -2.32 4.29
C GLY A 54 -2.16 -2.24 4.64
N PRO A 55 -2.74 -1.03 4.78
CA PRO A 55 -4.15 -0.86 5.08
C PRO A 55 -5.11 -1.61 4.13
N PHE A 56 -4.79 -1.75 2.84
CA PHE A 56 -5.68 -2.39 1.85
C PHE A 56 -5.83 -3.90 2.03
N ALA A 57 -4.82 -4.59 2.59
CA ALA A 57 -4.88 -6.03 2.83
C ALA A 57 -5.35 -6.40 4.24
N THR A 58 -5.48 -5.43 5.15
CA THR A 58 -5.76 -5.68 6.57
C THR A 58 -7.03 -6.51 6.78
N GLU A 59 -8.13 -6.13 6.14
CA GLU A 59 -9.41 -6.85 6.28
C GLU A 59 -9.38 -8.22 5.61
N GLU A 60 -8.76 -8.31 4.43
CA GLU A 60 -8.64 -9.58 3.70
C GLU A 60 -7.80 -10.62 4.45
N ILE A 61 -6.75 -10.17 5.15
CA ILE A 61 -5.93 -11.01 6.02
C ILE A 61 -6.72 -11.43 7.26
N LYS A 62 -7.45 -10.52 7.91
CA LYS A 62 -8.31 -10.85 9.07
C LYS A 62 -9.38 -11.88 8.71
N LEU A 63 -9.94 -11.80 7.51
CA LEU A 63 -10.96 -12.71 7.00
C LEU A 63 -10.37 -14.02 6.46
N GLY A 64 -9.04 -14.18 6.47
CA GLY A 64 -8.34 -15.38 6.01
C GLY A 64 -8.37 -15.60 4.50
N ARG A 65 -8.83 -14.61 3.72
CA ARG A 65 -8.80 -14.66 2.24
C ARG A 65 -7.42 -14.39 1.67
N LEU A 66 -6.61 -13.64 2.41
CA LEU A 66 -5.19 -13.46 2.13
C LEU A 66 -4.35 -13.86 3.34
N VAL A 67 -3.09 -14.16 3.07
CA VAL A 67 -2.07 -14.35 4.09
C VAL A 67 -0.88 -13.47 3.76
N GLN A 68 -0.15 -13.00 4.77
CA GLN A 68 1.14 -12.34 4.59
C GLN A 68 2.23 -13.43 4.64
N PRO A 69 2.78 -13.90 3.50
CA PRO A 69 3.65 -15.09 3.49
C PRO A 69 5.01 -14.85 4.17
N PHE A 70 5.45 -13.59 4.24
CA PHE A 70 6.73 -13.20 4.85
C PHE A 70 6.53 -11.99 5.76
N PRO A 71 7.21 -11.92 6.92
CA PRO A 71 7.06 -10.78 7.84
C PRO A 71 7.67 -9.47 7.31
N LEU A 72 8.54 -9.53 6.29
CA LEU A 72 9.24 -8.38 5.73
C LEU A 72 8.27 -7.37 5.12
N ARG A 73 8.36 -6.13 5.61
CA ARG A 73 7.68 -4.94 5.06
C ARG A 73 8.74 -3.93 4.68
N VAL A 74 8.54 -3.26 3.55
CA VAL A 74 9.38 -2.16 3.09
C VAL A 74 8.58 -0.87 3.13
N GLN A 75 9.26 0.26 3.36
CA GLN A 75 8.63 1.56 3.24
C GLN A 75 8.28 1.81 1.77
N HIS A 76 7.02 2.20 1.54
CA HIS A 76 6.59 2.65 0.22
C HIS A 76 7.27 3.98 -0.12
N ARG A 77 7.70 4.16 -1.37
CA ARG A 77 8.45 5.36 -1.78
C ARG A 77 7.62 6.63 -1.80
N HIS A 78 6.32 6.50 -2.00
CA HIS A 78 5.41 7.63 -2.13
C HIS A 78 4.57 7.82 -0.87
N ASN A 79 4.31 9.08 -0.53
CA ASN A 79 3.49 9.46 0.61
C ASN A 79 2.07 9.82 0.18
N TRP A 80 1.08 9.45 1.00
CA TRP A 80 -0.28 9.94 0.84
C TRP A 80 -0.43 11.31 1.52
N LEU A 81 -0.81 12.31 0.73
CA LEU A 81 -0.88 13.70 1.16
C LEU A 81 -2.28 14.27 0.98
N PHE A 82 -2.71 15.09 1.94
CA PHE A 82 -3.84 15.98 1.73
C PHE A 82 -3.40 17.16 0.85
N ALA A 83 -3.98 17.29 -0.33
CA ALA A 83 -3.66 18.35 -1.28
C ALA A 83 -4.82 19.34 -1.46
N CYS A 84 -4.50 20.64 -1.44
CA CYS A 84 -5.43 21.71 -1.81
C CYS A 84 -4.66 22.85 -2.50
N ASN A 85 -5.36 23.66 -3.31
CA ASN A 85 -4.76 24.88 -3.86
C ASN A 85 -4.33 25.80 -2.70
N GLY A 86 -3.09 26.30 -2.74
CA GLY A 86 -2.51 27.17 -1.72
C GLY A 86 -3.38 28.38 -1.40
N GLU A 87 -4.01 29.00 -2.41
CA GLU A 87 -4.93 30.12 -2.24
C GLU A 87 -6.18 29.76 -1.41
N HIS A 88 -6.55 28.48 -1.42
CA HIS A 88 -7.73 27.98 -0.72
C HIS A 88 -7.41 27.39 0.65
N ARG A 89 -6.14 27.15 0.98
CA ARG A 89 -5.72 26.53 2.25
C ARG A 89 -6.27 27.26 3.47
N MET A 90 -6.36 28.59 3.41
CA MET A 90 -6.89 29.43 4.49
C MET A 90 -8.43 29.51 4.54
N LYS A 91 -9.15 28.94 3.56
CA LYS A 91 -10.62 28.95 3.58
C LYS A 91 -11.12 28.12 4.77
N PRO A 92 -12.02 28.64 5.63
CA PRO A 92 -12.45 27.95 6.84
C PRO A 92 -12.95 26.52 6.62
N LYS A 93 -13.65 26.25 5.50
CA LYS A 93 -14.12 24.91 5.15
C LYS A 93 -13.00 23.90 4.87
N ILE A 94 -11.91 24.34 4.23
CA ILE A 94 -10.76 23.47 3.92
C ILE A 94 -10.01 23.17 5.20
N ARG A 95 -9.70 24.19 6.00
CA ARG A 95 -9.03 24.02 7.29
C ARG A 95 -9.82 23.09 8.22
N ARG A 96 -11.14 23.28 8.32
CA ARG A 96 -12.01 22.39 9.11
C ARG A 96 -11.96 20.94 8.63
N PHE A 97 -11.91 20.72 7.31
CA PHE A 97 -11.80 19.38 6.74
C PHE A 97 -10.42 18.77 7.00
N GLU A 98 -9.33 19.51 6.82
CA GLU A 98 -7.95 19.08 7.11
C GLU A 98 -7.81 18.67 8.58
N GLU A 99 -8.28 19.51 9.51
CA GLU A 99 -8.26 19.24 10.95
C GLU A 99 -9.14 18.03 11.33
N TRP A 100 -10.30 17.88 10.69
CA TRP A 100 -11.15 16.70 10.88
C TRP A 100 -10.50 15.43 10.35
N LEU A 101 -9.91 15.48 9.15
CA LEU A 101 -9.27 14.35 8.49
C LEU A 101 -8.05 13.89 9.29
N ALA A 102 -7.20 14.82 9.72
CA ALA A 102 -6.05 14.53 10.56
C ALA A 102 -6.47 13.82 11.86
N ARG A 103 -7.55 14.29 12.52
CA ARG A 103 -8.10 13.61 13.71
C ARG A 103 -8.63 12.20 13.40
N ARG A 104 -9.29 12.00 12.25
CA ARG A 104 -9.77 10.67 11.84
C ARG A 104 -8.62 9.71 11.60
N VAL A 105 -7.60 10.13 10.85
CA VAL A 105 -6.38 9.34 10.60
C VAL A 105 -5.64 9.02 11.92
N ALA A 106 -5.55 9.99 12.83
CA ALA A 106 -4.94 9.80 14.15
C ALA A 106 -5.75 8.89 15.08
N ALA A 107 -7.06 8.75 14.88
CA ALA A 107 -7.93 7.89 15.68
C ALA A 107 -8.19 6.51 15.05
N ASP A 108 -7.73 6.26 13.83
CA ASP A 108 -8.00 5.00 13.12
C ASP A 108 -7.06 3.87 13.59
N PRO A 109 -7.58 2.84 14.29
CA PRO A 109 -6.76 1.74 14.78
C PRO A 109 -6.21 0.86 13.66
N ALA A 110 -6.81 0.85 12.47
CA ALA A 110 -6.29 0.09 11.34
C ALA A 110 -4.94 0.63 10.84
N LEU A 111 -4.62 1.89 11.16
CA LEU A 111 -3.37 2.53 10.79
C LEU A 111 -2.26 2.38 11.82
N ASP A 112 -2.56 1.94 13.05
CA ASP A 112 -1.57 1.84 14.15
C ASP A 112 -0.37 0.96 13.78
N ALA A 113 -0.62 -0.14 13.04
CA ALA A 113 0.42 -1.06 12.58
C ALA A 113 1.34 -0.48 11.48
N TYR A 114 0.97 0.66 10.91
CA TYR A 114 1.64 1.30 9.77
C TYR A 114 2.17 2.70 10.09
N ARG A 115 1.90 3.21 11.29
CA ARG A 115 2.54 4.45 11.77
C ARG A 115 4.03 4.21 11.88
N GLU A 116 4.83 5.13 11.37
CA GLU A 116 6.25 5.16 11.68
C GLU A 116 6.40 5.26 13.20
N LYS A 117 6.84 4.18 13.85
CA LYS A 117 7.46 4.30 15.16
C LYS A 117 8.76 5.04 14.87
N GLY A 118 8.79 6.33 15.21
CA GLY A 118 9.87 7.24 14.87
C GLY A 118 11.25 6.63 15.10
N LYS A 119 12.18 6.99 14.21
CA LYS A 119 13.61 6.97 14.51
C LYS A 119 13.91 7.83 15.73
#